data_AF-A0A6N9DHL3-F1
#
_entry.id   AF-A0A6N9DHL3-F1
#
_cell.length_a   1.000
_cell.length_b   1.000
_cell.length_c   1.000
_cell.angle_alpha   90.00
_cell.angle_beta   90.00
_cell.angle_gamma   90.00
#
_symmetry.space_group_name_H-M   'P 1'
#
loop_
_entity.id
_entity.type
_entity.pdbx_description
1 polymer ?
#
loop_
_entity_poly.entity_id
_entity_poly.type
_entity_poly.pdbx_seq_one_letter_code
_entity_poly.pdbx_strand_id
1 'polypeptide(L)'
;MDEIDNLFKVARSAFLGRRKQLHNSLANGLGLTTDEVKEMTAAVGIDSERRPATLGIDEWIALTHHWRNAHQGDKTEIVAG
;
A
#
# COMPACT_ATOMS: atom_id res chain seq x y z
N MET A 1 -13.55 4.86 5.93
CA MET A 1 -12.14 4.81 6.39
C MET A 1 -11.52 6.09 5.91
N ASP A 2 -11.13 6.92 6.85
CA ASP A 2 -10.56 8.24 6.61
C ASP A 2 -9.22 8.14 5.84
N GLU A 3 -8.76 9.22 5.23
CA GLU A 3 -7.49 9.27 4.49
C GLU A 3 -6.31 8.86 5.38
N ILE A 4 -6.27 9.39 6.60
CA ILE A 4 -5.27 9.06 7.61
C ILE A 4 -5.33 7.59 8.01
N ASP A 5 -6.53 7.02 8.13
CA ASP A 5 -6.69 5.59 8.46
C ASP A 5 -6.06 4.71 7.37
N ASN A 6 -6.31 5.04 6.09
CA ASN A 6 -5.75 4.30 4.96
C ASN A 6 -4.23 4.41 4.93
N LEU A 7 -3.67 5.59 5.19
CA LEU A 7 -2.23 5.81 5.31
C LEU A 7 -1.64 4.90 6.39
N PHE A 8 -2.23 4.92 7.60
CA PHE A 8 -1.77 4.04 8.68
C PHE A 8 -1.99 2.56 8.37
N LYS A 9 -3.02 2.18 7.62
CA LYS A 9 -3.22 0.78 7.18
C LYS A 9 -2.07 0.34 6.26
N VAL A 10 -1.81 1.10 5.20
CA VAL A 10 -0.73 0.81 4.24
C VAL A 10 0.62 0.82 4.95
N ALA A 11 0.93 1.85 5.72
CA ALA A 11 2.20 1.93 6.44
C ALA A 11 2.36 0.75 7.42
N ARG A 12 1.39 0.49 8.32
CA ARG A 12 1.49 -0.63 9.27
C ARG A 12 1.67 -1.98 8.60
N SER A 13 0.99 -2.21 7.48
CA SER A 13 1.10 -3.46 6.72
C SER A 13 2.54 -3.73 6.26
N ALA A 14 3.30 -2.68 5.95
CA ALA A 14 4.70 -2.79 5.54
C ALA A 14 5.65 -3.16 6.70
N PHE A 15 5.26 -2.95 7.96
CA PHE A 15 6.10 -3.18 9.15
C PHE A 15 5.76 -4.48 9.91
N LEU A 16 4.87 -5.33 9.38
CA LEU A 16 4.49 -6.60 10.02
C LEU A 16 5.65 -7.62 10.10
N GLY A 17 6.67 -7.50 9.24
CA GLY A 17 7.83 -8.38 9.22
C GLY A 17 9.15 -7.64 9.40
N ARG A 18 10.09 -8.23 10.16
CA ARG A 18 11.44 -7.66 10.32
C ARG A 18 12.25 -7.82 9.02
N ARG A 19 12.88 -6.72 8.57
CA ARG A 19 13.91 -6.70 7.50
C ARG A 19 13.44 -7.17 6.11
N LYS A 20 12.14 -7.32 5.89
CA LYS A 20 11.59 -7.65 4.57
C LYS A 20 11.68 -6.44 3.65
N GLN A 21 11.85 -6.71 2.35
CA GLN A 21 11.71 -5.70 1.30
C GLN A 21 10.26 -5.22 1.24
N LEU A 22 10.03 -3.99 0.79
CA LEU A 22 8.74 -3.31 0.78
C LEU A 22 7.65 -4.16 0.10
N HIS A 23 7.94 -4.74 -1.07
CA HIS A 23 6.97 -5.58 -1.80
C HIS A 23 6.51 -6.80 -0.99
N ASN A 24 7.44 -7.48 -0.33
CA ASN A 24 7.13 -8.67 0.46
C ASN A 24 6.27 -8.33 1.68
N SER A 25 6.53 -7.20 2.32
CA SER A 25 5.74 -6.79 3.49
C SER A 25 4.34 -6.34 3.09
N LEU A 26 4.22 -5.49 2.07
CA LEU A 26 2.94 -4.95 1.62
C LEU A 26 2.04 -6.03 1.01
N ALA A 27 2.61 -6.95 0.21
CA ALA A 27 1.85 -8.06 -0.37
C ALA A 27 1.17 -8.88 0.74
N ASN A 28 1.96 -9.31 1.72
CA ASN A 28 1.45 -10.06 2.87
C ASN A 28 0.48 -9.23 3.74
N GLY A 29 0.76 -7.95 3.97
CA GLY A 29 0.00 -7.13 4.90
C GLY A 29 -1.30 -6.53 4.31
N LEU A 30 -1.39 -6.39 2.99
CA LEU A 30 -2.58 -5.91 2.28
C LEU A 30 -3.36 -7.02 1.60
N GLY A 31 -2.85 -8.26 1.58
CA GLY A 31 -3.48 -9.38 0.87
C GLY A 31 -3.36 -9.25 -0.65
N LEU A 32 -2.27 -8.66 -1.13
CA LEU A 32 -1.95 -8.49 -2.55
C LEU A 32 -0.89 -9.48 -2.99
N THR A 33 -0.78 -9.69 -4.29
CA THR A 33 0.36 -10.38 -4.88
C THR A 33 1.60 -9.47 -4.89
N THR A 34 2.78 -10.08 -4.98
CA THR A 34 4.05 -9.34 -5.08
C THR A 34 4.09 -8.46 -6.34
N ASP A 35 3.50 -8.92 -7.44
CA ASP A 35 3.52 -8.20 -8.71
C ASP A 35 2.62 -6.96 -8.69
N GLU A 36 1.42 -7.06 -8.09
CA GLU A 36 0.54 -5.89 -7.86
C GLU A 36 1.25 -4.81 -7.04
N VAL A 37 2.03 -5.20 -6.03
CA VAL A 37 2.78 -4.24 -5.22
C VAL A 37 3.95 -3.64 -6.00
N LYS A 38 4.66 -4.42 -6.81
CA LYS A 38 5.74 -3.91 -7.67
C LYS A 38 5.20 -2.90 -8.68
N GLU A 39 4.07 -3.18 -9.30
CA GLU A 39 3.38 -2.24 -10.21
C GLU A 39 2.97 -0.96 -9.48
N MET A 40 2.30 -1.10 -8.33
CA MET A 40 1.86 0.02 -7.51
C MET A 40 3.03 0.92 -7.06
N THR A 41 4.13 0.34 -6.62
CA THR A 41 5.32 1.09 -6.18
C THR A 41 6.04 1.76 -7.35
N ALA A 42 6.15 1.08 -8.50
CA ALA A 42 6.71 1.65 -9.73
C ALA A 42 5.89 2.84 -10.25
N ALA A 43 4.56 2.77 -10.18
CA ALA A 43 3.65 3.84 -10.62
C ALA A 43 3.84 5.16 -9.85
N VAL A 44 4.39 5.11 -8.63
CA VAL A 44 4.72 6.28 -7.81
C VAL A 44 6.23 6.51 -7.66
N GLY A 45 7.06 5.84 -8.46
CA GLY A 45 8.51 6.04 -8.49
C GLY A 45 9.28 5.47 -7.29
N ILE A 46 8.71 4.49 -6.58
CA ILE A 46 9.33 3.85 -5.41
C ILE A 46 9.97 2.52 -5.82
N ASP A 47 11.23 2.32 -5.45
CA ASP A 47 11.87 1.01 -5.55
C ASP A 47 11.25 0.01 -4.54
N SER A 48 10.59 -1.01 -5.08
CA SER A 48 9.92 -2.07 -4.35
C SER A 48 10.85 -2.92 -3.46
N GLU A 49 12.17 -2.88 -3.68
CA GLU A 49 13.18 -3.60 -2.90
C GLU A 49 13.64 -2.83 -1.66
N ARG A 50 13.30 -1.55 -1.54
CA ARG A 50 13.63 -0.74 -0.37
C ARG A 50 13.05 -1.35 0.91
N ARG A 51 13.65 -1.01 2.05
CA ARG A 51 13.03 -1.29 3.33
C ARG A 51 11.94 -0.25 3.63
N PRO A 52 10.80 -0.63 4.21
CA PRO A 52 9.72 0.30 4.58
C PRO A 52 10.21 1.53 5.36
N ALA A 53 11.15 1.33 6.29
CA ALA A 53 11.72 2.40 7.11
C ALA A 53 12.50 3.48 6.32
N THR A 54 12.80 3.24 5.04
CA THR A 54 13.51 4.21 4.19
C THR A 54 12.58 5.16 3.44
N LEU A 55 11.26 4.90 3.45
CA LEU A 55 10.29 5.74 2.77
C LEU A 55 9.98 7.00 3.59
N GLY A 56 9.97 8.14 2.92
CA GLY A 56 9.48 9.41 3.47
C GLY A 56 7.96 9.46 3.57
N ILE A 57 7.43 10.46 4.29
CA ILE A 57 5.98 10.62 4.49
C ILE A 57 5.26 10.84 3.15
N ASP A 58 5.82 11.66 2.26
CA ASP A 58 5.21 11.96 0.96
C ASP A 58 5.13 10.72 0.06
N GLU A 59 6.13 9.84 0.13
CA GLU A 59 6.12 8.55 -0.58
C GLU A 59 5.02 7.64 -0.05
N TRP A 60 4.79 7.61 1.27
CA TRP A 60 3.69 6.87 1.87
C TRP A 60 2.32 7.41 1.47
N ILE A 61 2.18 8.74 1.38
CA ILE A 61 0.94 9.39 0.92
C ILE A 61 0.67 9.02 -0.53
N ALA A 62 1.66 9.17 -1.42
CA ALA A 62 1.53 8.83 -2.84
C ALA A 62 1.14 7.36 -3.04
N LEU A 63 1.81 6.44 -2.32
CA LEU A 63 1.52 5.02 -2.37
C LEU A 63 0.10 4.72 -1.88
N THR A 64 -0.35 5.36 -0.80
CA THR A 64 -1.70 5.19 -0.25
C THR A 64 -2.76 5.70 -1.20
N HIS A 65 -2.54 6.85 -1.85
CA HIS A 65 -3.44 7.40 -2.86
C HIS A 65 -3.57 6.46 -4.06
N HIS A 66 -2.45 5.96 -4.58
CA HIS A 66 -2.46 5.00 -5.68
C HIS A 66 -3.19 3.71 -5.31
N TRP A 67 -2.86 3.12 -4.14
CA TRP A 67 -3.54 1.93 -3.61
C TRP A 67 -5.05 2.14 -3.48
N ARG A 68 -5.47 3.26 -2.89
CA ARG A 68 -6.88 3.60 -2.69
C ARG A 68 -7.61 3.72 -4.03
N ASN A 69 -7.04 4.40 -5.01
CA ASN A 69 -7.67 4.60 -6.31
C ASN A 69 -7.87 3.26 -7.05
N ALA A 70 -6.91 2.34 -6.94
CA ALA A 70 -7.03 0.99 -7.49
C ALA A 70 -8.13 0.14 -6.80
N HIS A 71 -8.43 0.42 -5.53
CA HIS A 71 -9.39 -0.33 -4.71
C HIS A 71 -10.70 0.45 -4.43
N GLN A 72 -10.89 1.62 -5.05
CA GLN A 72 -12.10 2.42 -4.92
C GLN A 72 -13.28 1.84 -5.73
N GLY A 73 -13.02 0.87 -6.63
CA GLY A 73 -14.05 0.14 -7.37
C GLY A 73 -14.86 -0.86 -6.53
N ASP A 74 -14.28 -1.43 -5.47
CA ASP A 74 -14.92 -2.47 -4.63
C ASP A 74 -15.97 -1.93 -3.65
N LYS A 75 -16.16 -0.61 -3.55
CA LYS A 75 -17.09 0.02 -2.60
C LYS A 75 -18.43 0.43 -3.19
N THR A 76 -18.71 0.14 -4.46
CA THR A 76 -19.96 0.58 -5.11
C THR A 76 -21.14 -0.39 -4.97
N GLU A 77 -20.98 -1.57 -4.33
CA GLU A 77 -22.07 -2.57 -4.24
C GLU A 77 -22.73 -2.77 -2.87
N ILE A 78 -22.36 -2.04 -1.79
CA ILE A 78 -22.99 -2.26 -0.47
C ILE A 78 -23.67 -1.00 0.10
N VAL A 79 -24.34 -0.24 -0.77
CA VAL A 79 -25.38 0.74 -0.39
C VAL A 79 -26.56 0.71 -1.37
N ALA A 80 -27.03 -0.48 -1.73
CA ALA A 80 -28.33 -0.69 -2.38
C ALA A 80 -28.92 -2.01 -1.89
N GLY A 81 -29.68 -1.94 -0.79
CA GLY A 81 -30.35 -3.08 -0.16
C GLY A 81 -31.04 -2.64 1.11
#